data_AF-M7D8X2-F1
#
_entry.id   AF-M7D8X2-F1
#
_cell.length_a   1.000
_cell.length_b   1.000
_cell.length_c   1.000
_cell.angle_alpha   90.00
_cell.angle_beta   90.00
_cell.angle_gamma   90.00
#
_symmetry.space_group_name_H-M   'P 1'
#
loop_
_entity.id
_entity.type
_entity.pdbx_description
1 polymer ?
#
loop_
_entity_poly.entity_id
_entity_poly.type
_entity_poly.pdbx_seq_one_letter_code
_entity_poly.pdbx_strand_id
1 'polypeptide(L)'
;MSLKDELVRKVEAQLEAWEKEADSLKAQAEAKEADAESEKASAELRQSASDALNSIDEKISQGREKLEQLKQSSEDSVESFRSQVSDLIDPDRKS
;
A
#
# COMPACT_ATOMS: atom_id res chain seq x y z
N MET A 1 0.96 25.70 5.01
CA MET A 1 0.42 24.59 4.22
C MET A 1 -0.95 24.27 4.74
N SER A 2 -1.89 23.91 3.86
CA SER A 2 -3.23 23.50 4.30
C SER A 2 -3.21 22.04 4.75
N LEU A 3 -4.11 21.68 5.67
CA LEU A 3 -4.30 20.30 6.15
C LEU A 3 -4.44 19.30 5.00
N LYS A 4 -5.13 19.71 3.93
CA LYS A 4 -5.26 18.94 2.69
C LYS A 4 -3.92 18.57 2.08
N ASP A 5 -3.02 19.54 1.95
CA ASP A 5 -1.70 19.38 1.35
C ASP A 5 -0.84 18.41 2.18
N GLU A 6 -0.93 18.50 3.50
CA GLU A 6 -0.25 17.58 4.42
C GLU A 6 -0.79 16.15 4.31
N LEU A 7 -2.11 15.98 4.22
CA LEU A 7 -2.72 14.66 4.05
C LEU A 7 -2.39 14.06 2.68
N VAL A 8 -2.42 14.86 1.61
CA VAL A 8 -2.02 14.45 0.26
C VAL A 8 -0.60 13.92 0.28
N ARG A 9 0.35 14.67 0.85
CA ARG A 9 1.74 14.22 0.99
C ARG A 9 1.90 12.95 1.81
N LYS A 10 1.13 12.80 2.90
CA LYS A 10 1.19 11.58 3.73
C LYS A 10 0.71 10.35 2.97
N VAL A 11 -0.40 10.48 2.25
CA VAL A 11 -0.93 9.39 1.43
C VAL A 11 0.04 9.07 0.30
N GLU A 12 0.58 10.07 -0.39
CA GLU A 12 1.59 9.88 -1.46
C GLU A 12 2.84 9.18 -0.92
N ALA A 13 3.39 9.61 0.22
CA ALA A 13 4.54 8.96 0.83
C ALA A 13 4.25 7.51 1.25
N GLN A 14 3.04 7.23 1.73
CA GLN A 14 2.64 5.86 2.08
C GLN A 14 2.46 4.98 0.84
N LEU A 15 1.86 5.52 -0.22
CA LEU A 15 1.74 4.83 -1.51
C LEU A 15 3.12 4.47 -2.06
N GLU A 16 4.08 5.40 -2.04
CA GLU A 16 5.46 5.13 -2.44
C GLU A 16 6.12 4.04 -1.59
N ALA A 17 5.82 3.99 -0.28
CA ALA A 17 6.33 2.96 0.61
C ALA A 17 5.76 1.58 0.25
N TRP A 18 4.46 1.48 0.00
CA TRP A 18 3.82 0.25 -0.45
C TRP A 18 4.30 -0.19 -1.84
N GLU A 19 4.50 0.74 -2.77
CA GLU A 19 5.07 0.43 -4.09
C GLU A 19 6.48 -0.16 -3.98
N LYS A 20 7.33 0.39 -3.09
CA LYS A 20 8.65 -0.17 -2.80
C LYS A 20 8.57 -1.53 -2.12
N GLU A 21 7.62 -1.73 -1.22
CA GLU A 21 7.43 -3.02 -0.55
C GLU A 21 6.99 -4.09 -1.55
N ALA A 22 6.06 -3.76 -2.45
CA ALA A 22 5.65 -4.64 -3.54
C ALA A 22 6.83 -5.00 -4.45
N ASP A 23 7.61 -4.01 -4.91
CA ASP A 23 8.78 -4.26 -5.75
C ASP A 23 9.82 -5.16 -5.03
N SER A 24 10.07 -4.89 -3.75
CA SER A 24 10.98 -5.70 -2.93
C SER A 24 10.48 -7.13 -2.74
N LEU A 25 9.18 -7.33 -2.47
CA LEU A 25 8.59 -8.66 -2.34
C LEU A 25 8.67 -9.44 -3.64
N LYS A 26 8.42 -8.79 -4.77
CA LYS A 26 8.55 -9.39 -6.10
C LYS A 26 9.99 -9.81 -6.37
N ALA A 27 10.96 -8.93 -6.14
CA ALA A 27 12.38 -9.24 -6.31
C ALA A 27 12.84 -10.39 -5.38
N GLN A 28 12.40 -10.38 -4.12
CA GLN A 28 12.70 -11.48 -3.18
C GLN A 28 12.06 -12.79 -3.60
N ALA A 29 10.84 -12.75 -4.13
CA ALA A 29 10.15 -13.93 -4.64
C ALA A 29 10.87 -14.53 -5.85
N GLU A 30 11.24 -13.70 -6.83
CA GLU A 30 11.99 -14.12 -8.00
C GLU A 30 13.37 -14.70 -7.62
N ALA A 31 14.07 -14.08 -6.66
CA ALA A 31 15.34 -14.60 -6.15
C ALA A 31 15.19 -15.96 -5.45
N LYS A 32 14.18 -16.11 -4.57
CA LYS A 32 13.92 -17.37 -3.86
C LYS A 32 13.41 -18.47 -4.78
N GLU A 33 12.65 -18.12 -5.81
CA GLU A 33 12.18 -19.06 -6.82
C GLU A 33 13.34 -19.60 -7.66
N ALA A 34 14.29 -18.75 -8.04
CA ALA A 34 15.49 -19.17 -8.76
C ALA A 34 16.39 -20.12 -7.94
N ASP A 35 16.38 -19.96 -6.61
CA ASP A 35 17.14 -20.81 -5.67
C ASP A 35 16.40 -22.11 -5.32
N ALA A 36 15.07 -22.18 -5.55
CA ALA A 36 14.25 -23.32 -5.19
C ALA A 36 14.51 -24.53 -6.12
N GLU A 37 15.20 -25.54 -5.61
CA GLU A 37 15.54 -26.77 -6.35
C GLU A 37 14.34 -27.67 -6.71
N SER A 38 13.14 -27.42 -6.15
CA SER A 38 11.94 -28.23 -6.38
C SER A 38 10.77 -27.41 -6.91
N GLU A 39 10.08 -27.91 -7.95
CA GLU A 39 8.87 -27.30 -8.53
C GLU A 39 7.78 -27.01 -7.50
N LYS A 40 7.67 -27.83 -6.44
CA LYS A 40 6.69 -27.60 -5.37
C LYS A 40 7.09 -26.40 -4.49
N ALA A 41 8.37 -26.29 -4.16
CA ALA A 41 8.88 -25.19 -3.35
C ALA A 41 8.75 -23.85 -4.09
N SER A 42 9.03 -23.83 -5.40
CA SER A 42 8.82 -22.64 -6.24
C SER A 42 7.34 -22.27 -6.37
N ALA A 43 6.43 -23.24 -6.50
CA ALA A 43 4.99 -22.98 -6.52
C ALA A 43 4.46 -22.37 -5.21
N GLU A 44 4.87 -22.90 -4.05
CA GLU A 44 4.47 -22.37 -2.73
C GLU A 44 5.03 -20.96 -2.48
N LEU A 45 6.28 -20.71 -2.91
CA LEU A 45 6.90 -19.38 -2.86
C LEU A 45 6.18 -18.38 -3.76
N ARG A 46 5.86 -18.76 -5.00
CA ARG A 46 5.08 -17.94 -5.94
C ARG A 46 3.72 -17.56 -5.39
N GLN A 47 3.02 -18.53 -4.82
CA GLN A 47 1.69 -18.30 -4.26
C GLN A 47 1.77 -17.33 -3.08
N SER A 48 2.65 -17.59 -2.12
CA SER A 48 2.84 -16.70 -0.95
C SER A 48 3.25 -15.29 -1.36
N ALA A 49 4.14 -15.15 -2.33
CA ALA A 49 4.54 -13.85 -2.86
C ALA A 49 3.38 -13.15 -3.57
N SER A 50 2.59 -13.88 -4.37
CA SER A 50 1.44 -13.32 -5.08
C SER A 50 0.35 -12.85 -4.11
N ASP A 51 0.05 -13.61 -3.05
CA ASP A 51 -0.88 -13.20 -2.00
C ASP A 51 -0.42 -11.92 -1.29
N ALA A 52 0.87 -11.84 -0.95
CA ALA A 52 1.45 -10.66 -0.31
C ALA A 52 1.42 -9.43 -1.25
N LEU A 53 1.79 -9.62 -2.52
CA LEU A 53 1.73 -8.57 -3.54
C LEU A 53 0.31 -8.08 -3.77
N ASN A 54 -0.66 -9.00 -3.89
CA ASN A 54 -2.06 -8.66 -4.11
C ASN A 54 -2.61 -7.84 -2.93
N SER A 55 -2.28 -8.23 -1.69
CA SER A 55 -2.67 -7.47 -0.49
C SER A 55 -2.12 -6.04 -0.49
N ILE A 56 -0.90 -5.83 -1.01
CA ILE A 56 -0.29 -4.50 -1.10
C ILE A 56 -0.87 -3.72 -2.26
N ASP A 57 -1.11 -4.35 -3.41
CA ASP A 57 -1.73 -3.74 -4.59
C ASP A 57 -3.15 -3.24 -4.28
N GLU A 58 -3.92 -4.01 -3.50
CA GLU A 58 -5.22 -3.58 -2.98
C GLU A 58 -5.10 -2.33 -2.10
N LYS A 59 -4.11 -2.28 -1.20
CA LYS A 59 -3.84 -1.08 -0.36
C LYS A 59 -3.45 0.13 -1.20
N ILE A 60 -2.60 -0.07 -2.22
CA ILE A 60 -2.18 0.98 -3.15
C ILE A 60 -3.39 1.50 -3.92
N SER A 61 -4.23 0.62 -4.45
CA SER A 61 -5.44 0.97 -5.19
C SER A 61 -6.41 1.77 -4.32
N GLN A 62 -6.68 1.30 -3.11
CA GLN A 62 -7.52 2.03 -2.14
C GLN A 62 -6.91 3.38 -1.75
N GLY A 63 -5.60 3.44 -1.55
CA GLY A 63 -4.90 4.68 -1.23
C GLY A 63 -4.93 5.70 -2.36
N ARG A 64 -4.80 5.26 -3.62
CA ARG A 64 -4.91 6.12 -4.79
C ARG A 64 -6.33 6.67 -4.96
N GLU A 65 -7.35 5.85 -4.75
CA GLU A 65 -8.74 6.31 -4.77
C GLU A 65 -8.99 7.37 -3.69
N LYS A 66 -8.58 7.10 -2.44
CA LYS A 66 -8.71 8.07 -1.34
C LYS A 66 -7.90 9.34 -1.58
N LEU A 67 -6.72 9.25 -2.19
CA LEU A 67 -5.91 10.39 -2.57
C LEU A 67 -6.64 11.28 -3.59
N GLU A 68 -7.27 10.68 -4.60
CA GLU A 68 -8.04 11.42 -5.60
C GLU A 68 -9.25 12.10 -4.97
N GLN A 69 -9.99 11.39 -4.12
CA GLN A 69 -11.11 11.96 -3.37
C GLN A 69 -10.67 13.11 -2.45
N LEU A 70 -9.53 12.99 -1.78
CA LEU A 70 -8.95 14.05 -0.97
C LEU A 70 -8.55 15.26 -1.82
N LYS A 71 -7.95 15.04 -3.00
CA LYS A 71 -7.59 16.09 -3.96
C LYS A 71 -8.83 16.82 -4.50
N GLN A 72 -9.95 16.12 -4.69
CA GLN A 72 -11.22 16.71 -5.12
C GLN A 72 -12.03 17.35 -3.98
N SER A 73 -11.73 16.99 -2.73
CA SER A 73 -12.47 17.48 -1.57
C SER A 73 -12.18 18.94 -1.21
N SER A 74 -13.21 19.62 -0.71
CA SER A 74 -13.13 20.96 -0.11
C SER A 74 -12.48 20.90 1.28
N GLU A 75 -11.99 22.04 1.77
CA GLU A 75 -11.34 22.14 3.09
C GLU A 75 -12.25 21.70 4.26
N ASP A 76 -13.55 21.93 4.19
CA ASP A 76 -14.52 21.45 5.20
C ASP A 76 -14.64 19.92 5.25
N SER A 77 -14.39 19.22 4.15
CA SER A 77 -14.48 17.74 4.09
C SER A 77 -13.17 17.05 4.47
N VAL A 78 -12.05 17.78 4.45
CA VAL A 78 -10.70 17.27 4.72
C VAL A 78 -10.54 16.68 6.13
N GLU A 79 -11.26 17.20 7.12
CA GLU A 79 -11.26 16.62 8.47
C GLU A 79 -11.80 15.18 8.51
N SER A 80 -12.84 14.88 7.70
CA SER A 80 -13.35 13.52 7.59
C SER A 80 -12.35 12.59 6.88
N PHE A 81 -11.65 13.10 5.87
CA PHE A 81 -10.60 12.35 5.18
C PHE A 81 -9.40 12.07 6.09
N ARG A 82 -9.06 12.96 7.03
CA ARG A 82 -7.97 12.73 7.97
C ARG A 82 -8.12 11.40 8.73
N SER A 83 -9.33 11.09 9.16
CA SER A 83 -9.61 9.82 9.84
C SER A 83 -9.47 8.64 8.90
N GLN A 84 -9.99 8.76 7.67
CA GLN A 84 -9.92 7.68 6.67
C GLN A 84 -8.49 7.42 6.17
N VAL A 85 -7.69 8.47 6.07
CA VAL A 85 -6.26 8.41 5.74
C VAL A 85 -5.48 7.79 6.89
N SER A 86 -5.78 8.17 8.14
CA SER A 86 -5.13 7.55 9.30
C SER A 86 -5.44 6.06 9.39
N ASP A 87 -6.69 5.66 9.16
CA ASP A 87 -7.13 4.25 9.18
C ASP A 87 -6.49 3.43 8.03
N LEU A 88 -6.26 4.06 6.88
CA LEU A 88 -5.60 3.43 5.73
C LEU A 88 -4.10 3.24 5.96
N ILE A 89 -3.42 4.27 6.48
CA ILE A 89 -1.96 4.28 6.65
C ILE A 89 -1.53 3.51 7.91
N ASP A 90 -2.33 3.59 8.97
CA ASP A 90 -2.01 3.05 10.29
C ASP A 90 -3.26 2.38 10.90
N PRO A 91 -3.66 1.20 10.38
CA PRO A 91 -4.87 0.50 10.86
C PRO A 91 -4.75 0.03 12.32
N ASP A 92 -3.53 -0.05 12.86
CA ASP A 92 -3.23 -0.49 14.23
C ASP A 92 -3.40 0.63 15.28
N ARG A 93 -3.57 1.90 14.85
CA ARG A 93 -3.77 3.06 15.76
C ARG A 93 -5.09 3.08 16.52
N LYS A 94 -5.95 2.07 16.32
CA LYS A 94 -7.14 1.81 17.13
C LYS A 94 -6.77 0.87 18.29
N SER A 95 -5.99 1.35 19.25
CA SER A 95 -5.81 0.69 20.56
C SER A 95 -5.89 1.72 21.68
#